data_AF-A0A812Y5S3-F1
#
_entry.id   AF-A0A812Y5S3-F1
#
_cell.length_a   1.000
_cell.length_b   1.000
_cell.length_c   1.000
_cell.angle_alpha   90.00
_cell.angle_beta   90.00
_cell.angle_gamma   90.00
#
_symmetry.space_group_name_H-M   'P 1'
#
loop_
_entity.id
_entity.type
_entity.pdbx_description
1 polymer ?
#
loop_
_entity_poly.entity_id
_entity_poly.type
_entity_poly.pdbx_seq_one_letter_code
_entity_poly.pdbx_strand_id
1 'polypeptide(L)'
;MEVGSCRSQVEVIPCRPANTFNLSALENQLLPLLTTLSEKGPAVVSVDAEAWTIYDGGIFNGCQKDATINHAVLLVGYGQDKQPGQKYWLIRNSWGADWGEEGYMRLLRHDGDESNGGHNGFCGTDYDPKVGVGCRGGPSSLPVCGMCGILSDSSYPKL
;
A
#
# COMPACT_ATOMS: atom_id res chain seq x y z
N MET A 1 21.31 -1.24 -22.54
CA MET A 1 20.06 -1.62 -21.85
C MET A 1 19.76 -3.04 -22.30
N GLU A 2 20.06 -4.04 -21.46
CA GLU A 2 19.80 -5.44 -21.80
C GLU A 2 18.31 -5.70 -21.61
N VAL A 3 17.65 -6.20 -22.66
CA VAL A 3 16.26 -6.66 -22.54
C VAL A 3 16.31 -8.00 -21.82
N GLY A 4 15.84 -8.04 -20.58
CA GLY A 4 15.71 -9.29 -19.83
C GLY A 4 14.80 -10.26 -20.60
N SER A 5 15.28 -11.49 -20.83
CA SER A 5 14.46 -12.56 -21.39
C SER A 5 13.71 -13.27 -20.26
N CYS A 6 12.40 -13.50 -20.42
CA CYS A 6 11.61 -14.30 -19.48
C CYS A 6 12.17 -15.73 -19.44
N ARG A 7 12.66 -16.17 -18.28
CA ARG A 7 13.25 -17.50 -18.09
C ARG A 7 12.33 -18.50 -17.40
N SER A 8 11.03 -18.20 -17.26
CA SER A 8 10.11 -19.16 -16.64
C SER A 8 10.00 -20.41 -17.51
N GLN A 9 10.53 -21.53 -17.02
CA GLN A 9 10.23 -22.87 -17.56
C GLN A 9 8.84 -23.36 -17.15
N VAL A 10 8.12 -22.55 -16.37
CA VAL A 10 6.68 -22.68 -16.19
C VAL A 10 6.06 -22.31 -17.53
N GLU A 11 5.21 -23.20 -18.07
CA GLU A 11 4.33 -22.89 -19.18
C GLU A 11 3.82 -21.46 -19.00
N VAL A 12 4.01 -20.59 -19.99
CA VAL A 12 3.46 -19.25 -19.96
C VAL A 12 1.94 -19.45 -19.98
N ILE A 13 1.34 -19.57 -18.79
CA ILE A 13 -0.10 -19.58 -18.66
C ILE A 13 -0.47 -18.16 -19.11
N PRO A 14 -1.09 -17.99 -20.30
CA PRO A 14 -1.47 -16.67 -20.77
C PRO A 14 -2.30 -16.00 -19.68
N CYS A 15 -2.20 -14.67 -19.53
CA CYS A 15 -3.03 -13.89 -18.61
C CYS A 15 -4.46 -14.40 -18.68
N ARG A 16 -4.83 -15.29 -17.75
CA ARG A 16 -6.19 -15.80 -17.68
C ARG A 16 -7.01 -14.61 -17.20
N PRO A 17 -8.25 -14.43 -17.71
CA PRO A 17 -9.16 -13.46 -17.14
C PRO A 17 -9.14 -13.60 -15.61
N ALA A 18 -9.27 -12.49 -14.89
CA ALA A 18 -9.04 -12.26 -13.45
C ALA A 18 -9.77 -13.21 -12.46
N ASN A 19 -10.26 -14.35 -12.93
CA ASN A 19 -10.90 -15.43 -12.20
C ASN A 19 -9.91 -16.54 -11.78
N THR A 20 -8.59 -16.36 -11.92
CA THR A 20 -7.59 -17.39 -11.52
C THR A 20 -6.57 -16.94 -10.48
N PHE A 21 -6.49 -15.64 -10.18
CA PHE A 21 -5.95 -15.18 -8.91
C PHE A 21 -7.15 -14.78 -8.07
N ASN A 22 -7.44 -15.54 -7.01
CA ASN A 22 -8.52 -15.18 -6.11
C ASN A 22 -8.08 -13.98 -5.25
N LEU A 23 -7.83 -12.80 -5.82
CA LEU A 23 -7.57 -11.60 -5.02
C LEU A 23 -8.92 -10.99 -4.64
N SER A 24 -9.14 -10.70 -3.35
CA SER A 24 -10.22 -9.77 -3.00
C SER A 24 -9.68 -8.36 -3.04
N ALA A 25 -10.42 -7.45 -3.67
CA ALA A 25 -10.32 -6.05 -3.30
C ALA A 25 -10.79 -5.92 -1.84
N LEU A 26 -9.98 -5.26 -1.02
CA LEU A 26 -10.45 -4.80 0.28
C LEU A 26 -11.23 -3.52 0.07
N GLU A 27 -12.21 -3.30 0.95
CA GLU A 27 -12.67 -1.94 1.16
C GLU A 27 -11.47 -1.13 1.67
N ASN A 28 -11.12 -0.09 0.93
CA ASN A 28 -9.97 0.77 1.17
C ASN A 28 -10.19 1.67 2.39
N GLN A 29 -10.29 1.04 3.55
CA GLN A 29 -10.65 1.62 4.84
C GLN A 29 -9.82 0.95 5.94
N LEU A 30 -9.72 1.62 7.09
CA LEU A 30 -8.93 1.16 8.23
C LEU A 30 -9.34 -0.24 8.71
N LEU A 31 -10.62 -0.44 9.01
CA LEU A 31 -11.12 -1.67 9.64
C LEU A 31 -10.91 -2.93 8.78
N PRO A 32 -11.33 -2.96 7.50
CA PRO A 32 -11.09 -4.11 6.62
C PRO A 32 -9.61 -4.49 6.54
N LEU A 33 -8.72 -3.49 6.50
CA LEU A 33 -7.28 -3.71 6.40
C LEU A 33 -6.72 -4.29 7.72
N LEU A 34 -7.13 -3.78 8.88
CA LEU A 34 -6.78 -4.35 10.19
C LEU A 34 -7.25 -5.80 10.32
N THR A 35 -8.52 -6.08 9.99
CA THR A 35 -9.11 -7.42 10.05
C THR A 35 -8.39 -8.39 9.11
N THR A 36 -7.99 -7.92 7.92
CA THR A 36 -7.26 -8.76 6.98
C THR A 36 -5.90 -9.16 7.53
N LEU A 37 -5.17 -8.20 8.12
CA LEU A 37 -3.86 -8.49 8.69
C LEU A 37 -3.94 -9.46 9.87
N SER A 38 -5.00 -9.38 10.69
CA SER A 38 -5.18 -10.28 11.84
C SER A 38 -5.72 -11.66 11.46
N GLU A 39 -6.58 -11.77 10.45
CA GLU A 39 -7.28 -13.01 10.12
C GLU A 39 -6.75 -13.75 8.89
N LYS A 40 -6.18 -13.01 7.92
CA LYS A 40 -5.76 -13.55 6.61
C LYS A 40 -4.25 -13.49 6.41
N GLY A 41 -3.59 -12.53 7.06
CA GLY A 41 -2.15 -12.29 6.96
C GLY A 41 -1.82 -11.09 6.06
N PRO A 42 -0.60 -11.02 5.52
CA PRO A 42 -0.12 -9.85 4.79
C PRO A 42 -0.99 -9.47 3.58
N ALA A 43 -1.14 -8.17 3.36
CA ALA A 43 -1.88 -7.60 2.24
C ALA A 43 -0.96 -6.78 1.34
N VAL A 44 -1.23 -6.76 0.04
CA VAL A 44 -0.57 -5.84 -0.90
C VAL A 44 -1.29 -4.50 -0.80
N VAL A 45 -0.52 -3.43 -0.70
CA VAL A 45 -1.03 -2.05 -0.70
C VAL A 45 -0.23 -1.20 -1.68
N SER A 46 -0.90 -0.23 -2.29
CA SER A 46 -0.27 0.77 -3.15
C SER A 46 -0.14 2.09 -2.39
N VAL A 47 1.01 2.75 -2.56
CA VAL A 47 1.41 3.95 -1.81
C VAL A 47 2.12 4.95 -2.71
N ASP A 48 2.22 6.19 -2.24
CA ASP A 48 3.16 7.20 -2.72
C ASP A 48 4.50 7.04 -1.98
N ALA A 49 5.54 6.62 -2.73
CA ALA A 49 6.88 6.38 -2.21
C ALA A 49 7.89 7.47 -2.60
N GLU A 50 7.46 8.61 -3.14
CA GLU A 50 8.38 9.66 -3.65
C GLU A 50 9.36 10.13 -2.57
N ALA A 51 8.87 10.30 -1.33
CA ALA A 51 9.65 10.78 -0.20
C ALA A 51 10.36 9.67 0.61
N TRP A 52 10.33 8.41 0.15
CA TRP A 52 10.83 7.26 0.93
C TRP A 52 12.34 7.02 0.79
N THR A 53 12.98 7.62 -0.21
CA THR A 53 14.41 7.42 -0.50
C THR A 53 15.33 7.79 0.67
N ILE A 54 14.92 8.74 1.50
CA ILE A 54 15.66 9.23 2.68
C ILE A 54 15.26 8.55 4.00
N TYR A 55 14.34 7.58 3.96
CA TYR A 55 13.89 6.90 5.18
C TYR A 55 14.95 5.92 5.71
N ASP A 56 15.32 6.10 6.98
CA ASP A 56 16.30 5.26 7.69
C ASP A 56 15.76 4.76 9.05
N GLY A 57 14.51 5.10 9.39
CA GLY A 57 13.86 4.61 10.60
C GLY A 57 12.83 5.56 11.22
N GLY A 58 12.13 5.05 12.24
CA GLY A 58 11.05 5.78 12.93
C GLY A 58 9.69 5.63 12.25
N ILE A 59 8.68 6.35 12.75
CA ILE A 59 7.36 6.39 12.13
C ILE A 59 7.35 7.48 11.06
N PHE A 60 7.33 7.07 9.78
CA PHE A 60 7.28 7.97 8.64
C PHE A 60 5.92 8.66 8.53
N ASN A 61 5.92 9.97 8.31
CA ASN A 61 4.72 10.80 8.17
C ASN A 61 4.89 11.93 7.11
N GLY A 62 5.79 11.73 6.14
CA GLY A 62 6.23 12.78 5.22
C GLY A 62 5.37 12.99 3.96
N CYS A 63 4.37 12.14 3.71
CA CYS A 63 3.53 12.27 2.51
C CYS A 63 2.45 13.34 2.67
N GLN A 64 2.14 14.02 1.57
CA GLN A 64 1.01 14.94 1.49
C GLN A 64 -0.32 14.18 1.37
N LYS A 65 -1.43 14.89 1.55
CA LYS A 65 -2.77 14.32 1.36
C LYS A 65 -3.07 14.00 -0.11
N ASP A 66 -2.64 14.88 -1.01
CA ASP A 66 -2.69 14.67 -2.47
C ASP A 66 -1.51 13.78 -2.88
N ALA A 67 -1.63 12.50 -2.54
CA ALA A 67 -0.62 11.47 -2.82
C ALA A 67 -0.78 10.94 -4.24
N THR A 68 0.33 10.81 -4.97
CA THR A 68 0.34 10.12 -6.27
C THR A 68 0.79 8.70 -6.08
N ILE A 69 -0.14 7.75 -6.24
CA ILE A 69 0.17 6.34 -5.99
C ILE A 69 1.11 5.84 -7.07
N ASN A 70 2.29 5.39 -6.67
CA ASN A 70 3.37 5.04 -7.62
C ASN A 70 4.15 3.77 -7.24
N HIS A 71 3.88 3.17 -6.07
CA HIS A 71 4.66 2.05 -5.57
C HIS A 71 3.78 1.00 -4.88
N ALA A 72 4.12 -0.28 -5.07
CA ALA A 72 3.42 -1.41 -4.45
C ALA A 72 4.31 -2.07 -3.40
N VAL A 73 3.75 -2.30 -2.21
CA VAL A 73 4.46 -2.86 -1.06
C VAL A 73 3.62 -3.91 -0.34
N LEU A 74 4.25 -4.64 0.57
CA LEU A 74 3.56 -5.63 1.39
C LEU A 74 3.30 -5.06 2.79
N LEU A 75 2.04 -4.87 3.14
CA LEU A 75 1.62 -4.56 4.49
C LEU A 75 1.60 -5.84 5.32
N VAL A 76 2.48 -5.93 6.32
CA VAL A 76 2.70 -7.16 7.10
C VAL A 76 2.17 -7.07 8.53
N GLY A 77 1.76 -5.89 8.98
CA GLY A 77 1.17 -5.72 10.29
C GLY A 77 0.88 -4.27 10.64
N TYR A 78 0.56 -4.06 11.91
CA TYR A 78 0.32 -2.75 12.50
C TYR A 78 0.71 -2.79 13.98
N GLY A 79 0.95 -1.62 14.57
CA GLY A 79 1.32 -1.54 15.97
C GLY A 79 1.11 -0.16 16.56
N GLN A 80 1.63 -0.01 17.78
CA GLN A 80 1.71 1.24 18.51
C GLN A 80 3.12 1.36 19.08
N ASP A 81 3.72 2.53 18.98
CA ASP A 81 5.01 2.81 19.62
C ASP A 81 4.85 2.90 21.15
N LYS A 82 5.96 2.95 21.86
CA LYS A 82 6.01 3.09 23.33
C LYS A 82 5.30 4.36 23.82
N GLN A 83 5.22 5.39 22.97
CA GLN A 83 4.46 6.60 23.27
C GLN A 83 2.96 6.38 22.97
N PRO A 84 2.07 6.65 23.94
CA PRO A 84 0.64 6.60 23.71
C PRO A 84 0.24 7.47 22.52
N GLY A 85 -0.57 6.92 21.63
CA GLY A 85 -1.13 7.63 20.47
C GLY A 85 -0.31 7.57 19.18
N GLN A 86 0.93 7.07 19.18
CA GLN A 86 1.68 6.88 17.93
C GLN A 86 1.47 5.48 17.37
N LYS A 87 0.48 5.34 16.49
CA LYS A 87 0.14 4.09 15.81
C LYS A 87 0.80 4.05 14.43
N TYR A 88 1.16 2.84 13.99
CA TYR A 88 1.82 2.65 12.71
C TYR A 88 1.30 1.42 11.97
N TRP A 89 1.47 1.46 10.65
CA TRP A 89 1.47 0.33 9.73
C TRP A 89 2.89 -0.20 9.62
N LEU A 90 3.07 -1.53 9.60
CA LEU A 90 4.36 -2.17 9.37
C LEU A 90 4.42 -2.67 7.92
N ILE A 91 5.30 -2.07 7.14
CA ILE A 91 5.44 -2.30 5.70
C ILE A 91 6.76 -3.02 5.45
N ARG A 92 6.73 -4.04 4.59
CA ARG A 92 7.91 -4.66 4.01
C ARG A 92 8.11 -4.12 2.59
N ASN A 93 9.29 -3.55 2.34
CA ASN A 93 9.65 -3.00 1.03
C ASN A 93 10.55 -3.99 0.25
N SER A 94 10.84 -3.67 -1.01
CA SER A 94 11.64 -4.48 -1.93
C SER A 94 12.93 -3.78 -2.38
N TRP A 95 13.42 -2.82 -1.61
CA TRP A 95 14.63 -2.03 -1.93
C TRP A 95 15.90 -2.53 -1.23
N GLY A 96 15.88 -3.77 -0.72
CA GLY A 96 16.98 -4.38 0.01
C GLY A 96 16.90 -4.15 1.52
N ALA A 97 17.72 -4.89 2.27
CA ALA A 97 17.74 -4.81 3.73
C ALA A 97 18.47 -3.56 4.25
N ASP A 98 19.32 -2.94 3.44
CA ASP A 98 20.06 -1.73 3.82
C ASP A 98 19.18 -0.47 3.81
N TRP A 99 17.95 -0.56 3.31
CA TRP A 99 17.00 0.54 3.29
C TRP A 99 16.07 0.48 4.50
N GLY A 100 15.86 1.60 5.19
CA GLY A 100 14.92 1.71 6.31
C GLY A 100 15.30 0.81 7.48
N GLU A 101 14.28 0.22 8.11
CA GLU A 101 14.45 -0.65 9.27
C GLU A 101 14.63 -2.10 8.80
N GLU A 102 15.81 -2.45 8.29
CA GLU A 102 16.12 -3.78 7.74
C GLU A 102 15.23 -4.17 6.54
N GLY A 103 14.92 -3.20 5.67
CA GLY A 103 13.98 -3.37 4.55
C GLY A 103 12.51 -3.13 4.90
N TYR A 104 12.22 -2.73 6.15
CA TYR A 104 10.88 -2.39 6.62
C TYR A 104 10.71 -0.90 6.86
N MET A 105 9.45 -0.48 6.94
CA MET A 105 9.05 0.87 7.32
C MET A 105 7.88 0.82 8.28
N ARG A 106 7.94 1.67 9.31
CA ARG A 106 6.79 2.03 10.11
C ARG A 106 6.16 3.29 9.52
N LEU A 107 4.97 3.18 8.97
CA LEU A 107 4.23 4.29 8.37
C LEU A 107 3.16 4.78 9.33
N LEU A 108 2.99 6.10 9.49
CA LEU A 108 1.97 6.66 10.38
C LEU A 108 0.58 6.11 10.05
N ARG A 109 -0.08 5.52 11.04
CA ARG A 109 -1.46 5.07 10.93
C ARG A 109 -2.36 6.10 11.59
N HIS A 110 -3.20 6.72 10.77
CA HIS A 110 -4.31 7.52 11.28
C HIS A 110 -5.41 6.57 11.75
N ASP A 111 -5.89 6.80 12.97
CA ASP A 111 -7.09 6.16 13.50
C ASP A 111 -8.15 7.26 13.60
N GLY A 112 -9.21 7.09 12.83
CA GLY A 112 -10.36 7.99 12.84
C GLY A 112 -11.66 7.22 12.97
N ASP A 113 -12.75 7.96 12.86
CA ASP A 113 -14.09 7.41 12.80
C ASP A 113 -14.22 6.38 11.67
N GLU A 114 -14.58 5.16 12.04
CA GLU A 114 -14.76 4.01 11.15
C GLU A 114 -15.89 4.25 10.16
N SER A 115 -16.91 5.02 10.54
CA SER A 115 -18.00 5.41 9.63
C SER A 115 -17.53 6.33 8.49
N ASN A 116 -16.34 6.92 8.65
CA ASN A 116 -15.65 7.74 7.66
C ASN A 116 -14.33 7.08 7.23
N GLY A 117 -14.32 5.75 7.07
CA GLY A 117 -13.17 4.99 6.53
C GLY A 117 -11.94 4.91 7.44
N GLY A 118 -12.00 5.47 8.65
CA GLY A 118 -10.97 5.37 9.68
C GLY A 118 -9.66 6.13 9.39
N HIS A 119 -9.65 7.06 8.45
CA HIS A 119 -8.44 7.83 8.07
C HIS A 119 -8.32 9.20 8.75
N ASN A 120 -9.19 9.52 9.72
CA ASN A 120 -9.20 10.80 10.46
C ASN A 120 -9.15 12.05 9.56
N GLY A 121 -9.88 12.03 8.43
CA GLY A 121 -9.88 13.13 7.45
C GLY A 121 -8.56 13.35 6.69
N PHE A 122 -7.61 12.41 6.76
CA PHE A 122 -6.38 12.44 5.96
C PHE A 122 -6.65 11.83 4.57
N CYS A 123 -7.28 12.61 3.71
CA CYS A 123 -7.55 12.28 2.31
C CYS A 123 -7.27 13.45 1.39
N GLY A 124 -6.97 13.14 0.14
CA GLY A 124 -6.76 14.08 -0.94
C GLY A 124 -7.09 13.44 -2.29
N THR A 125 -6.45 13.91 -3.34
CA THR A 125 -6.67 13.44 -4.71
C THR A 125 -5.34 13.05 -5.37
N ASP A 126 -5.31 11.88 -5.98
CA ASP A 126 -4.30 11.50 -6.95
C ASP A 126 -4.69 12.10 -8.31
N TYR A 127 -3.88 13.03 -8.81
CA TYR A 127 -4.10 13.73 -10.09
C TYR A 127 -3.41 13.04 -11.28
N ASP A 128 -2.63 11.99 -11.05
CA ASP A 128 -2.00 11.20 -12.11
C ASP A 128 -2.04 9.71 -11.79
N PRO A 129 -3.25 9.12 -11.71
CA PRO A 129 -3.40 7.72 -11.31
C PRO A 129 -2.70 6.76 -12.28
N LYS A 130 -2.40 7.18 -13.51
CA LYS A 130 -1.73 6.34 -14.53
C LYS A 130 -0.31 5.94 -14.15
N VAL A 131 0.30 6.63 -13.18
CA VAL A 131 1.63 6.28 -12.65
C VAL A 131 1.56 5.00 -11.80
N GLY A 132 0.42 4.71 -11.17
CA GLY A 132 0.23 3.51 -10.35
C GLY A 132 -1.03 2.76 -10.69
N VAL A 133 -2.12 3.06 -9.99
CA VAL A 133 -3.35 2.23 -9.94
C VAL A 133 -4.32 2.46 -11.11
N GLY A 134 -4.11 3.51 -11.89
CA GLY A 134 -4.97 3.95 -12.97
C GLY A 134 -4.80 3.13 -14.25
N CYS A 135 -5.93 2.86 -14.91
CA CYS A 135 -5.98 2.14 -16.17
C CYS A 135 -6.13 3.09 -17.38
N ARG A 136 -5.74 2.62 -18.57
CA ARG A 136 -5.96 3.37 -19.82
C ARG A 136 -7.46 3.60 -20.03
N GLY A 137 -7.84 4.86 -20.22
CA GLY A 137 -9.25 5.27 -20.35
C GLY A 137 -10.00 5.40 -19.02
N GLY A 138 -9.32 5.21 -17.89
CA GLY A 138 -9.84 5.51 -16.56
C GLY A 138 -9.94 7.02 -16.28
N PRO A 139 -10.42 7.39 -15.08
CA PRO A 139 -10.54 8.78 -14.67
C PRO A 139 -9.16 9.45 -14.62
N SER A 140 -9.13 10.77 -14.83
CA SER A 140 -7.91 11.58 -14.73
C SER A 140 -7.48 11.86 -13.29
N SER A 141 -8.33 11.53 -12.32
CA SER A 141 -8.03 11.69 -10.90
C SER A 141 -8.79 10.66 -10.07
N LEU A 142 -8.22 10.24 -8.95
CA LEU A 142 -8.83 9.31 -7.99
C LEU A 142 -8.75 9.85 -6.56
N PRO A 143 -9.76 9.62 -5.71
CA PRO A 143 -9.64 9.93 -4.28
C PRO A 143 -8.61 9.01 -3.63
N VAL A 144 -7.79 9.58 -2.75
CA VAL A 144 -6.77 8.84 -2.00
C VAL A 144 -6.83 9.17 -0.52
N CYS A 145 -6.61 8.18 0.33
CA CYS A 145 -6.75 8.31 1.78
C CYS A 145 -5.64 7.57 2.55
N GLY A 146 -5.40 8.02 3.78
CA GLY A 146 -4.34 7.52 4.64
C GLY A 146 -2.97 8.12 4.32
N MET A 147 -2.02 7.95 5.24
CA MET A 147 -0.65 8.42 5.03
C MET A 147 -0.07 7.76 3.78
N CYS A 148 0.52 8.56 2.88
CA CYS A 148 1.00 8.11 1.57
C CYS A 148 -0.06 7.40 0.70
N GLY A 149 -1.35 7.66 0.96
CA GLY A 149 -2.43 7.03 0.23
C GLY A 149 -2.60 5.52 0.48
N ILE A 150 -2.06 4.97 1.58
CA ILE A 150 -2.08 3.53 1.87
C ILE A 150 -3.49 2.90 1.91
N LEU A 151 -4.54 3.70 2.09
CA LEU A 151 -5.94 3.28 2.04
C LEU A 151 -6.58 3.64 0.69
N SER A 152 -5.85 3.51 -0.43
CA SER A 152 -6.37 3.86 -1.77
C SER A 152 -6.49 2.65 -2.70
N ASP A 153 -5.65 1.64 -2.51
CA ASP A 153 -5.69 0.40 -3.27
C ASP A 153 -5.01 -0.71 -2.45
N SER A 154 -5.81 -1.72 -2.09
CA SER A 154 -5.36 -2.83 -1.26
C SER A 154 -6.01 -4.15 -1.68
N SER A 155 -5.22 -5.22 -1.66
CA SER A 155 -5.67 -6.55 -2.02
C SER A 155 -4.96 -7.62 -1.20
N TYR A 156 -5.62 -8.76 -1.04
CA TYR A 156 -5.03 -9.93 -0.38
C TYR A 156 -5.38 -11.21 -1.13
N PRO A 157 -4.53 -12.25 -1.05
CA PRO A 157 -4.84 -13.56 -1.61
C PRO A 157 -6.01 -14.20 -0.84
N LYS A 158 -7.11 -14.52 -1.52
CA LYS A 158 -8.09 -15.50 -1.02
C LYS A 158 -7.46 -16.87 -1.19
N LEU A 159 -7.38 -17.59 -0.08
CA LEU A 159 -7.01 -18.99 -0.03
C LEU A 159 -8.20 -19.87 -0.43
#